data_AF-A0AA43JG44-F1
#
_entry.id   AF-A0AA43JG44-F1
#
_cell.length_a   1.000
_cell.length_b   1.000
_cell.length_c   1.000
_cell.angle_alpha   90.00
_cell.angle_beta   90.00
_cell.angle_gamma   90.00
#
_symmetry.space_group_name_H-M   'P 1'
#
loop_
_entity.id
_entity.type
_entity.pdbx_description
1 polymer ?
#
loop_
_entity_poly.entity_id
_entity_poly.type
_entity_poly.pdbx_seq_one_letter_code
_entity_poly.pdbx_strand_id
1 'polypeptide(L)'
;MNRKALIGAAAVVVLAVAGTVLWGVKKTRDLESSAAASAAQATSYLREAAAFALGDPQAVETLRLHGEDLDARLAALRAEDASRNRALAEAAEIYVSDVRAILRNHAGASRALIAARASRLGLAAHLDRAAARGPGWIDTAVKLKKRAEQDSFEARTAAEALEGLLKGHRDSQARLRAVLPGAPLLEEGARAKLQQAARAALDKAEQDLQQLRRLPIA
;
A
#
# COMPACT_ATOMS: atom_id res chain seq x y z
N MET A 1 -35.89 -47.64 31.61
CA MET A 1 -35.16 -47.04 30.47
C MET A 1 -34.21 -48.10 29.90
N ASN A 2 -34.37 -48.50 28.64
CA ASN A 2 -33.60 -49.60 28.05
C ASN A 2 -32.13 -49.20 27.88
N ARG A 3 -31.18 -50.02 28.38
CA ARG A 3 -29.73 -49.80 28.24
C ARG A 3 -29.32 -49.51 26.79
N LYS A 4 -29.97 -50.17 25.82
CA LYS A 4 -29.75 -49.94 24.38
C LYS A 4 -30.14 -48.53 23.90
N ALA A 5 -31.22 -47.96 24.45
CA ALA A 5 -31.63 -46.59 24.14
C ALA A 5 -30.70 -45.54 24.77
N LEU A 6 -30.17 -45.83 25.97
CA LEU A 6 -29.18 -45.00 26.66
C LEU A 6 -27.84 -44.98 25.92
N ILE A 7 -27.38 -46.13 25.42
CA ILE A 7 -26.18 -46.25 24.58
C ILE A 7 -26.36 -45.55 23.23
N GLY A 8 -27.54 -45.70 22.60
CA GLY A 8 -27.86 -45.01 21.35
C GLY A 8 -27.88 -43.48 21.51
N ALA A 9 -28.49 -42.96 22.57
CA ALA A 9 -28.50 -41.53 22.86
C ALA A 9 -27.09 -40.98 23.17
N ALA A 10 -26.29 -41.71 23.95
CA ALA A 10 -24.90 -41.32 24.24
C ALA A 10 -24.03 -41.28 22.96
N ALA A 11 -24.20 -42.25 22.06
CA ALA A 11 -23.47 -42.28 20.79
C ALA A 11 -23.81 -41.08 19.88
N VAL A 12 -25.08 -40.67 19.82
CA VAL A 12 -25.51 -39.49 19.05
C VAL A 12 -24.90 -38.21 19.63
N VAL A 13 -24.88 -38.05 20.96
CA VAL A 13 -24.27 -36.89 21.60
C VAL A 13 -22.76 -36.84 21.34
N VAL A 14 -22.06 -37.96 21.43
CA VAL A 14 -20.62 -38.04 21.15
C VAL A 14 -20.32 -37.70 19.68
N LEU A 15 -21.10 -38.22 18.74
CA LEU A 15 -20.95 -37.91 17.31
C LEU A 15 -21.24 -36.42 17.01
N ALA A 16 -22.26 -35.85 17.65
CA ALA A 16 -22.58 -34.43 17.50
C ALA A 16 -21.43 -33.55 18.04
N VAL A 17 -20.91 -33.86 19.23
CA VAL A 17 -19.78 -33.13 19.82
C VAL A 17 -18.53 -33.28 18.93
N ALA A 18 -18.19 -34.50 18.51
CA ALA A 18 -17.05 -34.73 17.62
C ALA A 18 -17.20 -34.00 16.28
N GLY A 19 -18.41 -33.98 15.70
CA GLY A 19 -18.73 -33.22 14.48
C GLY A 19 -18.51 -31.72 14.65
N THR A 20 -18.98 -31.12 15.75
CA THR A 20 -18.77 -29.68 16.03
C THR A 20 -17.31 -29.31 16.26
N VAL A 21 -16.53 -30.19 16.91
CA VAL A 21 -15.10 -30.00 17.16
C VAL A 21 -14.32 -30.10 15.84
N LEU A 22 -14.55 -31.14 15.03
CA LEU A 22 -13.89 -31.32 13.74
C LEU A 22 -14.22 -30.20 12.76
N TRP A 23 -15.48 -29.77 12.69
CA TRP A 23 -15.89 -28.63 11.87
C TRP A 23 -15.24 -27.33 12.35
N GLY A 24 -15.14 -27.13 13.67
CA GLY A 24 -14.45 -25.99 14.26
C GLY A 24 -12.97 -25.93 13.93
N VAL A 25 -12.25 -27.05 14.07
CA VAL A 25 -10.82 -27.15 13.73
C VAL A 25 -10.60 -26.88 12.24
N LYS A 26 -11.47 -27.41 11.37
CA LYS A 26 -11.38 -27.14 9.93
C LYS A 26 -11.56 -25.65 9.64
N LYS A 27 -12.59 -25.00 10.20
CA LYS A 27 -12.86 -23.57 10.00
C LYS A 27 -11.72 -22.68 10.48
N THR A 28 -11.11 -22.99 11.63
CA THR A 28 -9.94 -22.25 12.11
C THR A 28 -8.75 -22.39 11.16
N ARG A 29 -8.49 -23.61 10.65
CA ARG A 29 -7.43 -23.83 9.66
C ARG A 29 -7.68 -23.13 8.33
N ASP A 30 -8.93 -23.12 7.86
CA ASP A 30 -9.31 -22.42 6.63
C ASP A 30 -8.98 -20.91 6.79
N LEU A 31 -9.39 -20.29 7.91
CA LEU A 31 -9.09 -18.89 8.22
C LEU A 31 -7.58 -18.62 8.35
N GLU A 32 -6.84 -19.48 9.04
CA GLU A 32 -5.37 -19.37 9.14
C GLU A 32 -4.69 -19.43 7.77
N SER A 33 -5.13 -20.36 6.91
CA SER A 33 -4.58 -20.50 5.56
C SER A 33 -4.89 -19.30 4.68
N SER A 34 -6.12 -18.76 4.77
CA SER A 34 -6.56 -17.59 4.01
C SER A 34 -5.85 -16.31 4.45
N ALA A 35 -5.73 -16.11 5.76
CA ALA A 35 -4.96 -15.02 6.36
C ALA A 35 -3.48 -15.10 5.95
N ALA A 36 -2.87 -16.28 6.04
CA ALA A 36 -1.48 -16.50 5.64
C ALA A 36 -1.25 -16.23 4.14
N ALA A 37 -2.14 -16.74 3.28
CA ALA A 37 -2.06 -16.56 1.83
C ALA A 37 -2.23 -15.07 1.44
N SER A 38 -3.17 -14.38 2.08
CA SER A 38 -3.41 -12.96 1.85
C SER A 38 -2.24 -12.10 2.32
N ALA A 39 -1.67 -12.41 3.48
CA ALA A 39 -0.47 -11.76 3.98
C ALA A 39 0.74 -12.02 3.08
N ALA A 40 0.91 -13.25 2.58
CA ALA A 40 1.98 -13.60 1.64
C ALA A 40 1.90 -12.81 0.34
N GLN A 41 0.70 -12.73 -0.25
CA GLN A 41 0.48 -11.97 -1.47
C GLN A 41 0.75 -10.48 -1.26
N ALA A 42 0.19 -9.90 -0.18
CA ALA A 42 0.41 -8.50 0.18
C ALA A 42 1.90 -8.20 0.37
N THR A 43 2.63 -9.08 1.07
CA THR A 43 4.08 -8.96 1.24
C THR A 43 4.82 -9.05 -0.09
N SER A 44 4.44 -9.96 -1.00
CA SER A 44 5.04 -10.03 -2.35
C SER A 44 4.90 -8.71 -3.09
N TYR A 45 3.68 -8.15 -3.10
CA TYR A 45 3.43 -6.86 -3.75
C TYR A 45 4.21 -5.70 -3.12
N LEU A 46 4.44 -5.71 -1.80
CA LEU A 46 5.32 -4.73 -1.17
C LEU A 46 6.79 -4.91 -1.57
N ARG A 47 7.28 -6.15 -1.69
CA ARG A 47 8.65 -6.39 -2.16
C ARG A 47 8.83 -5.93 -3.61
N GLU A 48 7.84 -6.18 -4.45
CA GLU A 48 7.82 -5.71 -5.83
C GLU A 48 7.74 -4.18 -5.89
N ALA A 49 6.92 -3.55 -5.03
CA ALA A 49 6.91 -2.10 -4.88
C ALA A 49 8.28 -1.54 -4.50
N ALA A 50 9.02 -2.23 -3.61
CA ALA A 50 10.38 -1.87 -3.22
C ALA A 50 11.42 -2.03 -4.34
N ALA A 51 11.11 -2.80 -5.40
CA ALA A 51 11.95 -2.93 -6.58
C ALA A 51 11.82 -1.71 -7.51
N PHE A 52 10.65 -1.09 -7.55
CA PHE A 52 10.41 0.10 -8.36
C PHE A 52 11.05 1.35 -7.78
N ALA A 53 11.57 2.20 -8.67
CA ALA A 53 11.94 3.56 -8.30
C ALA A 53 10.68 4.44 -8.20
N LEU A 54 10.64 5.36 -7.23
CA LEU A 54 9.60 6.38 -7.19
C LEU A 54 9.71 7.29 -8.42
N GLY A 55 8.58 7.51 -9.08
CA GLY A 55 8.52 8.24 -10.36
C GLY A 55 8.71 7.36 -11.60
N ASP A 56 8.75 6.03 -11.45
CA ASP A 56 8.71 5.09 -12.56
C ASP A 56 7.27 4.97 -13.13
N PRO A 57 7.03 5.24 -14.43
CA PRO A 57 5.73 5.06 -15.06
C PRO A 57 5.20 3.62 -14.99
N GLN A 58 6.07 2.61 -15.07
CA GLN A 58 5.66 1.20 -15.01
C GLN A 58 5.10 0.85 -13.63
N ALA A 59 5.67 1.43 -12.57
CA ALA A 59 5.21 1.21 -11.21
C ALA A 59 3.76 1.68 -11.00
N VAL A 60 3.31 2.72 -11.70
CA VAL A 60 1.97 3.29 -11.51
C VAL A 60 0.89 2.27 -11.81
N GLU A 61 0.97 1.61 -12.97
CA GLU A 61 -0.07 0.69 -13.42
C GLU A 61 0.02 -0.65 -12.70
N THR A 62 1.24 -1.19 -12.55
CA THR A 62 1.46 -2.45 -11.82
C THR A 62 0.94 -2.38 -10.38
N LEU A 63 1.25 -1.30 -9.65
CA LEU A 63 0.83 -1.16 -8.26
C LEU A 63 -0.66 -0.87 -8.10
N ARG A 64 -1.29 -0.25 -9.11
CA ARG A 64 -2.74 -0.10 -9.17
C ARG A 64 -3.42 -1.48 -9.26
N LEU A 65 -2.97 -2.32 -10.19
CA LEU A 65 -3.48 -3.68 -10.38
C LEU A 65 -3.28 -4.54 -9.12
N HIS A 66 -2.11 -4.46 -8.48
CA HIS A 66 -1.88 -5.13 -7.19
C HIS A 66 -2.84 -4.65 -6.11
N GLY A 67 -3.13 -3.33 -6.05
CA GLY A 67 -4.11 -2.78 -5.12
C GLY A 67 -5.53 -3.33 -5.33
N GLU A 68 -5.93 -3.55 -6.58
CA GLU A 68 -7.23 -4.15 -6.93
C GLU A 68 -7.32 -5.63 -6.57
N ASP A 69 -6.25 -6.40 -6.75
CA ASP A 69 -6.19 -7.79 -6.27
C ASP A 69 -6.32 -7.85 -4.74
N LEU A 70 -5.66 -6.94 -4.02
CA LEU A 70 -5.79 -6.86 -2.57
C LEU A 70 -7.20 -6.43 -2.12
N ASP A 71 -7.91 -5.62 -2.89
CA ASP A 71 -9.32 -5.31 -2.61
C ASP A 71 -10.21 -6.55 -2.68
N ALA A 72 -10.02 -7.39 -3.70
CA ALA A 72 -10.74 -8.65 -3.82
C ALA A 72 -10.43 -9.60 -2.65
N ARG A 73 -9.17 -9.67 -2.22
CA ARG A 73 -8.75 -10.49 -1.06
C ARG A 73 -9.28 -9.97 0.26
N LEU A 74 -9.30 -8.65 0.46
CA LEU A 74 -9.94 -8.03 1.64
C LEU A 74 -11.42 -8.36 1.69
N ALA A 75 -12.12 -8.32 0.56
CA ALA A 75 -13.52 -8.72 0.48
C ALA A 75 -13.72 -10.20 0.84
N ALA A 76 -12.82 -11.08 0.35
CA ALA A 76 -12.85 -12.50 0.68
C ALA A 76 -12.59 -12.76 2.18
N LEU A 77 -11.57 -12.14 2.77
CA LEU A 77 -11.26 -12.24 4.21
C LEU A 77 -12.43 -11.76 5.07
N ARG A 78 -13.09 -10.66 4.69
CA ARG A 78 -14.27 -10.13 5.41
C ARG A 78 -15.50 -11.02 5.29
N ALA A 79 -15.59 -11.82 4.23
CA ALA A 79 -16.68 -12.77 4.04
C ALA A 79 -16.48 -14.07 4.85
N GLU A 80 -15.29 -14.31 5.38
CA GLU A 80 -15.02 -15.48 6.22
C GLU A 80 -15.62 -15.32 7.62
N ASP A 81 -16.09 -16.44 8.18
CA ASP A 81 -16.64 -16.49 9.54
C ASP A 81 -15.51 -16.36 10.57
N ALA A 82 -15.33 -15.13 11.07
CA ALA A 82 -14.33 -14.79 12.07
C ALA A 82 -14.71 -15.17 13.51
N SER A 83 -15.86 -15.81 13.74
CA SER A 83 -16.38 -16.09 15.10
C SER A 83 -15.41 -16.89 15.97
N ARG A 84 -14.56 -17.73 15.37
CA ARG A 84 -13.61 -18.58 16.10
C ARG A 84 -12.24 -17.96 16.33
N ASN A 85 -11.81 -16.98 15.52
CA ASN A 85 -10.53 -16.30 15.69
C ASN A 85 -10.58 -14.87 15.15
N ARG A 86 -11.37 -14.02 15.81
CA ARG A 86 -11.57 -12.62 15.42
C ARG A 86 -10.28 -11.83 15.38
N ALA A 87 -9.37 -12.08 16.33
CA ALA A 87 -8.09 -11.38 16.41
C ALA A 87 -7.21 -11.63 15.17
N LEU A 88 -7.19 -12.87 14.66
CA LEU A 88 -6.49 -13.22 13.43
C LEU A 88 -7.11 -12.53 12.21
N ALA A 89 -8.43 -12.61 12.07
CA ALA A 89 -9.14 -11.99 10.95
C ALA A 89 -8.90 -10.48 10.91
N GLU A 90 -9.03 -9.79 12.05
CA GLU A 90 -8.81 -8.36 12.19
C GLU A 90 -7.35 -7.97 11.91
N ALA A 91 -6.37 -8.72 12.44
CA ALA A 91 -4.96 -8.43 12.19
C ALA A 91 -4.58 -8.64 10.72
N ALA A 92 -5.12 -9.68 10.06
CA ALA A 92 -4.90 -9.93 8.65
C ALA A 92 -5.54 -8.83 7.79
N GLU A 93 -6.78 -8.43 8.10
CA GLU A 93 -7.47 -7.33 7.41
C GLU A 93 -6.69 -6.02 7.52
N ILE A 94 -6.26 -5.65 8.74
CA ILE A 94 -5.46 -4.44 8.98
C ILE A 94 -4.17 -4.50 8.17
N TYR A 95 -3.45 -5.62 8.19
CA TYR A 95 -2.20 -5.76 7.46
C TYR A 95 -2.39 -5.61 5.95
N VAL A 96 -3.36 -6.31 5.36
CA VAL A 96 -3.63 -6.26 3.91
C VAL A 96 -4.13 -4.87 3.51
N SER A 97 -4.97 -4.23 4.34
CA SER A 97 -5.45 -2.86 4.12
C SER A 97 -4.30 -1.84 4.14
N ASP A 98 -3.38 -1.96 5.10
CA ASP A 98 -2.20 -1.11 5.20
C ASP A 98 -1.31 -1.28 3.96
N VAL A 99 -1.06 -2.52 3.54
CA VAL A 99 -0.31 -2.79 2.31
C VAL A 99 -0.97 -2.12 1.11
N ARG A 100 -2.27 -2.34 0.92
CA ARG A 100 -3.02 -1.72 -0.18
C ARG A 100 -2.88 -0.18 -0.16
N ALA A 101 -2.99 0.43 1.01
CA ALA A 101 -2.79 1.87 1.17
C ALA A 101 -1.38 2.30 0.76
N ILE A 102 -0.34 1.54 1.13
CA ILE A 102 1.04 1.80 0.72
C ILE A 102 1.18 1.69 -0.80
N LEU A 103 0.67 0.63 -1.45
CA LEU A 103 0.77 0.46 -2.91
C LEU A 103 0.09 1.62 -3.66
N ARG A 104 -1.11 2.00 -3.20
CA ARG A 104 -1.86 3.13 -3.77
C ARG A 104 -1.11 4.46 -3.62
N ASN A 105 -0.51 4.72 -2.45
CA ASN A 105 0.25 5.94 -2.22
C ASN A 105 1.59 5.94 -2.95
N HIS A 106 2.22 4.77 -3.13
CA HIS A 106 3.42 4.64 -3.94
C HIS A 106 3.12 4.97 -5.41
N ALA A 107 2.04 4.42 -5.98
CA ALA A 107 1.58 4.77 -7.32
C ALA A 107 1.18 6.26 -7.43
N GLY A 108 0.55 6.82 -6.40
CA GLY A 108 0.20 8.24 -6.31
C GLY A 108 1.43 9.15 -6.31
N ALA A 109 2.40 8.87 -5.45
CA ALA A 109 3.67 9.59 -5.38
C ALA A 109 4.45 9.49 -6.70
N SER A 110 4.53 8.30 -7.31
CA SER A 110 5.15 8.14 -8.62
C SER A 110 4.50 9.00 -9.69
N ARG A 111 3.16 9.02 -9.78
CA ARG A 111 2.45 9.90 -10.72
C ARG A 111 2.75 11.38 -10.49
N ALA A 112 2.71 11.82 -9.24
CA ALA A 112 2.97 13.21 -8.90
C ALA A 112 4.41 13.62 -9.23
N LEU A 113 5.40 12.75 -8.97
CA LEU A 113 6.80 12.98 -9.34
C LEU A 113 7.00 13.07 -10.85
N ILE A 114 6.31 12.23 -11.63
CA ILE A 114 6.34 12.27 -13.10
C ILE A 114 5.78 13.61 -13.60
N ALA A 115 4.63 14.04 -13.08
CA ALA A 115 4.01 15.32 -13.43
C ALA A 115 4.91 16.51 -13.07
N ALA A 116 5.46 16.53 -11.85
CA ALA A 116 6.39 17.57 -11.41
C ALA A 116 7.64 17.63 -12.28
N ARG A 117 8.19 16.48 -12.69
CA ARG A 117 9.32 16.43 -13.63
C ARG A 117 8.94 16.99 -15.00
N ALA A 118 7.80 16.59 -15.55
CA ALA A 118 7.33 17.07 -16.85
C ALA A 118 7.13 18.59 -16.85
N SER A 119 6.50 19.15 -15.82
CA SER A 119 6.25 20.59 -15.69
C SER A 119 7.54 21.40 -15.56
N ARG A 120 8.54 20.87 -14.84
CA ARG A 120 9.87 21.50 -14.76
C ARG A 120 10.61 21.48 -16.09
N LEU A 121 10.60 20.35 -16.80
CA LEU A 121 11.21 20.26 -18.13
C LEU A 121 10.52 21.20 -19.13
N GLY A 122 9.19 21.32 -19.06
CA GLY A 122 8.42 22.28 -19.87
C GLY A 122 8.80 23.73 -19.58
N LEU A 123 8.95 24.09 -18.30
CA LEU A 123 9.43 25.43 -17.91
C LEU A 123 10.84 25.70 -18.41
N ALA A 124 11.79 24.78 -18.16
CA ALA A 124 13.17 24.92 -18.61
C ALA A 124 13.26 25.10 -20.13
N ALA A 125 12.56 24.25 -20.89
CA ALA A 125 12.52 24.34 -22.34
C ALA A 125 11.92 25.66 -22.85
N HIS A 126 10.95 26.25 -22.12
CA HIS A 126 10.41 27.57 -22.46
C HIS A 126 11.41 28.70 -22.16
N LEU A 127 12.13 28.60 -21.04
CA LEU A 127 13.13 29.60 -20.63
C LEU A 127 14.35 29.61 -21.56
N ASP A 128 14.76 28.45 -22.07
CA ASP A 128 15.91 28.31 -22.98
C ASP A 128 15.66 28.86 -24.40
N ARG A 129 14.40 29.04 -24.80
CA ARG A 129 14.05 29.56 -26.14
C ARG A 129 14.19 31.09 -26.22
N ALA A 130 15.43 31.56 -26.37
CA ALA A 130 15.76 32.99 -26.50
C ALA A 130 15.12 33.68 -27.72
N ALA A 131 14.97 32.98 -28.85
CA ALA A 131 14.38 33.52 -30.08
C ALA A 131 12.84 33.74 -30.01
N ALA A 132 12.18 33.22 -28.98
CA ALA A 132 10.72 33.28 -28.81
C ALA A 132 10.28 34.29 -27.73
N ARG A 133 11.17 35.20 -27.29
CA ARG A 133 10.89 36.25 -26.30
C ARG A 133 10.04 37.39 -26.89
N GLY A 134 8.86 37.04 -27.41
CA GLY A 134 7.88 37.96 -27.95
C GLY A 134 6.86 38.45 -26.90
N PRO A 135 5.87 39.25 -27.31
CA PRO A 135 4.78 39.69 -26.45
C PRO A 135 4.00 38.48 -25.95
N GLY A 136 4.01 38.23 -24.64
CA GLY A 136 3.37 37.06 -24.01
C GLY A 136 4.33 35.92 -23.61
N TRP A 137 5.64 36.05 -23.90
CA TRP A 137 6.64 35.09 -23.40
C TRP A 137 6.69 35.05 -21.88
N ILE A 138 6.64 36.22 -21.23
CA ILE A 138 6.63 36.35 -19.76
C ILE A 138 5.37 35.73 -19.17
N ASP A 139 4.18 36.02 -19.72
CA ASP A 139 2.92 35.44 -19.24
C ASP A 139 2.93 33.91 -19.31
N THR A 140 3.49 33.36 -20.39
CA THR A 140 3.65 31.91 -20.56
C THR A 140 4.64 31.35 -19.54
N ALA A 141 5.77 32.03 -19.32
CA ALA A 141 6.76 31.63 -18.33
C ALA A 141 6.19 31.64 -16.90
N VAL A 142 5.39 32.66 -16.54
CA VAL A 142 4.70 32.75 -15.25
C VAL A 142 3.69 31.62 -15.08
N LYS A 143 2.88 31.31 -16.11
CA LYS A 143 1.93 30.18 -16.07
C LYS A 143 2.64 28.83 -15.89
N LEU A 144 3.72 28.60 -16.64
CA LEU A 144 4.52 27.38 -16.54
C LEU A 144 5.20 27.25 -15.17
N LYS A 145 5.74 28.35 -14.62
CA LYS A 145 6.31 28.38 -13.27
C LYS A 145 5.26 28.04 -12.22
N LYS A 146 4.09 28.67 -12.28
CA LYS A 146 2.98 28.37 -11.36
C LYS A 146 2.57 26.89 -11.43
N ARG A 147 2.50 26.32 -12.64
CA ARG A 147 2.19 24.89 -12.83
C ARG A 147 3.28 23.98 -12.26
N ALA A 148 4.55 24.29 -12.51
CA ALA A 148 5.67 23.54 -11.97
C ALA A 148 5.71 23.59 -10.44
N GLU A 149 5.45 24.75 -9.83
CA GLU A 149 5.36 24.89 -8.37
C GLU A 149 4.21 24.07 -7.79
N GLN A 150 3.03 24.11 -8.43
CA GLN A 150 1.88 23.31 -8.01
C GLN A 150 2.20 21.81 -8.07
N ASP A 151 2.68 21.31 -9.21
CA ASP A 151 2.96 19.88 -9.36
C ASP A 151 4.09 19.41 -8.43
N SER A 152 5.10 20.25 -8.17
CA SER A 152 6.15 19.96 -7.18
C SER A 152 5.60 19.93 -5.74
N PHE A 153 4.64 20.79 -5.40
CA PHE A 153 3.98 20.76 -4.10
C PHE A 153 3.11 19.50 -3.92
N GLU A 154 2.37 19.11 -4.96
CA GLU A 154 1.60 17.87 -4.98
C GLU A 154 2.52 16.63 -4.83
N ALA A 155 3.66 16.62 -5.52
CA ALA A 155 4.65 15.55 -5.39
C ALA A 155 5.22 15.44 -3.97
N ARG A 156 5.54 16.58 -3.33
CA ARG A 156 5.98 16.62 -1.93
C ARG A 156 4.93 16.03 -1.00
N THR A 157 3.68 16.47 -1.13
CA THR A 157 2.56 16.02 -0.28
C THR A 157 2.32 14.51 -0.44
N ALA A 158 2.40 13.99 -1.67
CA ALA A 158 2.25 12.57 -1.94
C ALA A 158 3.40 11.72 -1.35
N ALA A 159 4.64 12.22 -1.43
CA ALA A 159 5.79 11.56 -0.83
C ALA A 159 5.72 11.55 0.71
N GLU A 160 5.26 12.65 1.32
CA GLU A 160 5.04 12.77 2.77
C GLU A 160 3.97 11.78 3.26
N ALA A 161 2.83 11.69 2.56
CA ALA A 161 1.78 10.74 2.89
C ALA A 161 2.27 9.27 2.83
N LEU A 162 3.07 8.93 1.81
CA LEU A 162 3.70 7.62 1.70
C LEU A 162 4.69 7.34 2.84
N GLU A 163 5.54 8.30 3.19
CA GLU A 163 6.48 8.18 4.32
C GLU A 163 5.74 7.90 5.63
N GLY A 164 4.63 8.60 5.87
CA GLY A 164 3.76 8.40 7.04
C GLY A 164 3.19 6.98 7.13
N LEU A 165 2.68 6.43 6.01
CA LEU A 165 2.16 5.06 5.97
C LEU A 165 3.26 4.02 6.22
N LEU A 166 4.43 4.21 5.63
CA LEU A 166 5.57 3.30 5.82
C LEU A 166 6.10 3.31 7.25
N LYS A 167 5.94 4.41 8.00
CA LYS A 167 6.24 4.46 9.44
C LYS A 167 5.23 3.65 10.25
N GLY A 168 3.93 3.78 9.97
CA GLY A 168 2.86 3.05 10.66
C GLY A 168 2.81 1.55 10.37
N HIS A 169 3.31 1.11 9.22
CA HIS A 169 3.24 -0.29 8.77
C HIS A 169 3.93 -1.30 9.72
N ARG A 170 4.90 -0.86 10.53
CA ARG A 170 5.55 -1.72 11.52
C ARG A 170 4.55 -2.27 12.54
N ASP A 171 3.55 -1.47 12.90
CA ASP A 171 2.58 -1.84 13.93
C ASP A 171 1.61 -2.91 13.42
N SER A 172 1.15 -2.82 12.17
CA SER A 172 0.31 -3.88 11.58
C SER A 172 1.07 -5.18 11.37
N GLN A 173 2.34 -5.14 10.97
CA GLN A 173 3.21 -6.32 10.96
C GLN A 173 3.33 -6.97 12.35
N ALA A 174 3.52 -6.17 13.40
CA ALA A 174 3.65 -6.68 14.77
C ALA A 174 2.36 -7.36 15.25
N ARG A 175 1.20 -6.74 14.97
CA ARG A 175 -0.12 -7.30 15.29
C ARG A 175 -0.35 -8.63 14.59
N LEU A 176 -0.06 -8.72 13.29
CA LEU A 176 -0.23 -9.96 12.54
C LEU A 176 0.75 -11.05 13.02
N ARG A 177 2.01 -10.71 13.31
CA ARG A 177 3.01 -11.66 13.82
C ARG A 177 2.60 -12.28 15.16
N ALA A 178 1.94 -11.50 16.03
CA ALA A 178 1.50 -11.98 17.35
C ALA A 178 0.44 -13.09 17.27
N VAL A 179 -0.40 -13.06 16.24
CA VAL A 179 -1.50 -14.02 16.05
C VAL A 179 -1.23 -15.06 14.96
N LEU A 180 -0.23 -14.84 14.10
CA LEU A 180 0.19 -15.75 13.04
C LEU A 180 1.73 -15.88 13.02
N PRO A 181 2.33 -16.67 13.95
CA PRO A 181 3.77 -16.85 14.05
C PRO A 181 4.26 -17.72 12.88
N GLY A 182 4.73 -17.07 11.82
CA GLY A 182 5.06 -17.72 10.55
C GLY A 182 4.52 -16.97 9.32
N ALA A 183 3.74 -15.89 9.53
CA ALA A 183 3.34 -15.02 8.47
C ALA A 183 4.57 -14.53 7.67
N PRO A 184 4.58 -14.68 6.34
CA PRO A 184 5.62 -14.10 5.49
C PRO A 184 5.43 -12.59 5.46
N LEU A 185 6.19 -11.89 6.31
CA LEU A 185 6.16 -10.44 6.47
C LEU A 185 7.33 -9.79 5.74
N LEU A 186 7.18 -8.52 5.39
CA LEU A 186 8.23 -7.76 4.72
C LEU A 186 9.51 -7.70 5.57
N GLU A 187 10.64 -7.99 4.94
CA GLU A 187 11.95 -7.96 5.55
C GLU A 187 12.39 -6.52 5.87
N GLU A 188 13.18 -6.33 6.93
CA GLU A 188 13.66 -5.00 7.35
C GLU A 188 14.36 -4.26 6.22
N GLY A 189 15.20 -4.94 5.43
CA GLY A 189 15.92 -4.32 4.32
C GLY A 189 14.99 -3.78 3.23
N ALA A 190 13.93 -4.53 2.87
CA ALA A 190 12.96 -4.08 1.88
C ALA A 190 12.12 -2.91 2.39
N ARG A 191 11.74 -2.92 3.68
CA ARG A 191 11.08 -1.80 4.34
C ARG A 191 11.96 -0.55 4.36
N ALA A 192 13.21 -0.69 4.81
CA ALA A 192 14.16 0.41 4.87
C ALA A 192 14.38 1.03 3.48
N LYS A 193 14.43 0.19 2.43
CA LYS A 193 14.52 0.66 1.04
C LYS A 193 13.31 1.51 0.63
N LEU A 194 12.08 1.07 0.92
CA LEU A 194 10.86 1.85 0.65
C LEU A 194 10.86 3.18 1.42
N GLN A 195 11.21 3.15 2.70
CA GLN A 195 11.28 4.35 3.54
C GLN A 195 12.34 5.33 3.03
N GLN A 196 13.52 4.83 2.69
CA GLN A 196 14.60 5.65 2.12
C GLN A 196 14.19 6.25 0.78
N ALA A 197 13.53 5.48 -0.10
CA ALA A 197 13.04 5.98 -1.37
C ALA A 197 12.01 7.10 -1.18
N ALA A 198 11.02 6.90 -0.30
CA ALA A 198 10.02 7.92 0.03
C ALA A 198 10.65 9.19 0.60
N ARG A 199 11.64 9.03 1.49
CA ARG A 199 12.37 10.16 2.08
C ARG A 199 13.18 10.92 1.04
N ALA A 200 13.94 10.22 0.20
CA ALA A 200 14.73 10.84 -0.86
C ALA A 200 13.84 11.58 -1.87
N ALA A 201 12.66 11.03 -2.19
CA ALA A 201 11.68 11.70 -3.04
C ALA A 201 11.12 12.98 -2.40
N LEU A 202 10.82 12.94 -1.09
CA LEU A 202 10.36 14.10 -0.33
C LEU A 202 11.41 15.22 -0.32
N ASP A 203 12.65 14.89 0.05
CA ASP A 203 13.76 15.84 0.12
C ASP A 203 14.02 16.46 -1.26
N LYS A 204 14.00 15.64 -2.33
CA LYS A 204 14.16 16.11 -3.70
C LYS A 204 13.01 17.03 -4.14
N ALA A 205 11.76 16.66 -3.87
CA ALA A 205 10.60 17.48 -4.22
C ALA A 205 10.62 18.83 -3.50
N GLU A 206 11.06 18.86 -2.24
CA GLU A 206 11.25 20.11 -1.49
C GLU A 206 12.35 20.98 -2.08
N GLN A 207 13.51 20.41 -2.39
CA GLN A 207 14.61 21.15 -3.05
C GLN A 207 14.17 21.71 -4.40
N ASP A 208 13.50 20.91 -5.23
CA ASP A 208 12.99 21.30 -6.54
C ASP A 208 12.00 22.47 -6.41
N LEU A 209 11.08 22.42 -5.44
CA LEU A 209 10.11 23.49 -5.17
C LEU A 209 10.81 24.78 -4.71
N GLN A 210 11.81 24.69 -3.84
CA GLN A 210 12.58 25.86 -3.39
C GLN A 210 13.34 26.52 -4.55
N GLN A 211 13.93 25.72 -5.45
CA GLN A 211 14.60 26.23 -6.64
C GLN A 211 13.63 26.95 -7.57
N LEU A 212 12.46 26.36 -7.84
CA LEU A 212 11.42 26.97 -8.66
C LEU A 212 10.97 28.32 -8.10
N ARG A 213 10.75 28.41 -6.78
CA ARG A 213 10.34 29.66 -6.13
C ARG A 213 11.36 30.78 -6.27
N ARG A 214 12.65 30.44 -6.35
CA ARG A 214 13.76 31.39 -6.50
C ARG A 214 14.03 31.82 -7.94
N LEU A 215 13.39 31.19 -8.94
CA LEU A 215 13.59 31.56 -10.34
C LEU A 215 13.12 33.01 -10.57
N PRO A 216 13.99 33.92 -11.03
CA PRO A 216 13.60 35.26 -11.41
C PRO A 216 12.86 35.19 -12.75
N ILE A 217 11.53 35.14 -12.69
CA ILE A 217 10.66 35.40 -13.84
C ILE A 217 9.95 36.71 -13.53
N ALA A 218 10.66 37.79 -13.81
CA ALA A 218 10.20 39.18 -13.74
C ALA A 218 10.74 39.91 -14.98
#